data_AF-A0A524PZG8-F1
#
_entry.id   AF-A0A524PZG8-F1
#
_cell.length_a   1.000
_cell.length_b   1.000
_cell.length_c   1.000
_cell.angle_alpha   90.00
_cell.angle_beta   90.00
_cell.angle_gamma   90.00
#
_symmetry.space_group_name_H-M   'P 1'
#
loop_
_entity.id
_entity.type
_entity.pdbx_description
1 polymer ?
#
loop_
_entity_poly.entity_id
_entity_poly.type
_entity_poly.pdbx_seq_one_letter_code
_entity_poly.pdbx_strand_id
1 'polypeptide(L)'
;MFPTRPVPGLYTVTAVIAVGYAAFRVFRAVPEIKALKLGRDGERVVGQYLEQLRNKGYQVLHDVMGEGFNIDHVLIGPAGIFTVETKTYSKPARGDARIEFNGDTLRVGAFEPDRNPIIQAKAQASRLRALLLESSGRNFALRPVILFPGWYVEQGKGSTRDIWVLNEKALPKFLEHEERVLEDDDVNLANFHLSR
;
A
#
# COMPACT_ATOMS: atom_id res chain seq x y z
N MET A 1 34.36 55.31 15.00
CA MET A 1 33.74 53.96 14.98
C MET A 1 34.89 52.96 14.87
N PHE A 2 35.28 52.30 15.96
CA PHE A 2 36.44 51.39 15.95
C PHE A 2 36.08 50.11 15.16
N PRO A 3 36.92 49.65 14.21
CA PRO A 3 36.69 48.40 13.52
C PRO A 3 36.83 47.25 14.52
N THR A 4 35.78 46.46 14.69
CA THR A 4 35.83 45.24 15.49
C THR A 4 36.83 44.28 14.85
N ARG A 5 37.76 43.74 15.67
CA ARG A 5 38.73 42.75 15.17
C ARG A 5 37.97 41.50 14.72
N PRO A 6 38.23 40.95 13.52
CA PRO A 6 37.59 39.72 13.10
C PRO A 6 37.93 38.60 14.09
N VAL A 7 36.92 37.80 14.47
CA VAL A 7 37.06 36.62 15.34
C VAL A 7 36.89 35.32 14.52
N PRO A 8 37.80 35.04 13.56
CA PRO A 8 37.64 33.94 12.60
C PRO A 8 37.51 32.56 13.26
N GLY A 9 38.11 32.36 14.44
CA GLY A 9 38.01 31.12 15.20
C GLY A 9 36.58 30.80 15.65
N LEU A 10 35.82 31.79 16.12
CA LEU A 10 34.42 31.59 16.54
C LEU A 10 33.55 31.18 15.36
N TYR A 11 33.65 31.90 14.24
CA TYR A 11 32.91 31.59 13.02
C TYR A 11 33.25 30.19 12.49
N THR A 12 34.52 29.80 12.54
CA THR A 12 34.97 28.47 12.13
C THR A 12 34.38 27.37 13.02
N VAL A 13 34.42 27.54 14.35
CA VAL A 13 33.82 26.57 15.29
C VAL A 13 32.30 26.47 15.08
N THR A 14 31.60 27.60 14.94
CA THR A 14 30.16 27.58 14.66
C THR A 14 29.83 26.90 13.33
N ALA A 15 30.65 27.12 12.29
CA ALA A 15 30.47 26.48 11.00
C ALA A 15 30.71 24.96 11.10
N VAL A 16 31.76 24.51 11.81
CA VAL A 16 32.04 23.08 12.03
C VAL A 16 30.88 22.41 12.78
N ILE A 17 30.35 23.04 13.83
CA ILE A 17 29.19 22.51 14.57
C ILE A 17 27.95 22.43 13.67
N ALA A 18 27.67 23.50 12.91
CA ALA A 18 26.53 23.53 11.99
C ALA A 18 26.64 22.45 10.91
N VAL A 19 27.82 22.28 10.31
CA VAL A 19 28.10 21.23 9.31
C VAL A 19 27.97 19.84 9.94
N GLY A 20 28.51 19.62 11.14
CA GLY A 20 28.38 18.36 11.86
C GLY A 20 26.92 18.01 12.17
N TYR A 21 26.13 18.98 12.65
CA TYR A 21 24.70 18.80 12.90
C TYR A 21 23.93 18.50 11.62
N ALA A 22 24.19 19.24 10.53
CA ALA A 22 23.56 19.01 9.24
C ALA A 22 23.90 17.60 8.71
N ALA A 23 25.17 17.19 8.77
CA ALA A 23 25.61 15.85 8.38
C ALA A 23 24.91 14.75 9.20
N PHE A 24 24.79 14.93 10.52
CA PHE A 24 24.07 14.02 11.40
C PHE A 24 22.58 13.92 11.03
N ARG A 25 21.92 15.05 10.77
CA ARG A 25 20.50 15.09 10.33
C ARG A 25 20.31 14.36 9.01
N VAL A 26 21.18 14.58 8.03
CA VAL A 26 21.16 13.88 6.74
C VAL A 26 21.35 12.39 6.94
N PHE A 27 22.35 11.97 7.71
CA PHE A 27 22.60 10.55 7.99
C PHE A 27 21.37 9.84 8.60
N ARG A 28 20.63 10.52 9.48
CA ARG A 28 19.39 9.97 10.06
C ARG A 28 18.20 9.97 9.11
N ALA A 29 18.11 10.91 8.17
CA ALA A 29 16.99 11.00 7.22
C ALA A 29 17.12 10.06 6.02
N VAL A 30 18.35 9.72 5.60
CA VAL A 30 18.59 8.88 4.41
C VAL A 30 17.88 7.52 4.45
N PRO A 31 17.90 6.74 5.54
CA PRO A 31 17.20 5.46 5.59
C PRO A 31 15.69 5.59 5.41
N GLU A 32 15.08 6.62 6.01
CA GLU A 32 13.66 6.92 5.89
C GLU A 32 13.29 7.29 4.46
N ILE A 33 14.07 8.18 3.82
CA ILE A 33 13.89 8.55 2.40
C ILE A 33 13.99 7.31 1.49
N LYS A 34 14.93 6.39 1.76
CA LYS A 34 15.07 5.15 1.00
C LYS A 34 13.85 4.24 1.18
N ALA A 35 13.33 4.11 2.40
CA ALA A 35 12.14 3.31 2.68
C ALA A 35 10.89 3.89 2.00
N LEU A 36 10.70 5.22 2.07
CA LEU A 36 9.60 5.91 1.39
C LEU A 36 9.69 5.75 -0.13
N LYS A 37 10.90 5.88 -0.70
CA LYS A 37 11.13 5.67 -2.13
C LYS A 37 10.81 4.24 -2.54
N LEU A 38 11.23 3.24 -1.74
CA LEU A 38 10.94 1.84 -2.00
C LEU A 38 9.43 1.55 -2.01
N GLY A 39 8.70 2.09 -1.02
CA GLY A 39 7.23 1.98 -0.96
C GLY A 39 6.57 2.51 -2.22
N ARG A 40 6.85 3.78 -2.53
CA ARG A 40 6.33 4.49 -3.72
C ARG A 40 6.65 3.78 -5.03
N ASP A 41 7.90 3.32 -5.20
CA ASP A 41 8.31 2.65 -6.43
C ASP A 41 7.59 1.29 -6.56
N GLY A 42 7.33 0.59 -5.45
CA GLY A 42 6.53 -0.63 -5.42
C GLY A 42 5.05 -0.40 -5.74
N GLU A 43 4.42 0.62 -5.16
CA GLU A 43 3.05 1.06 -5.50
C GLU A 43 2.93 1.37 -7.00
N ARG A 44 3.92 2.06 -7.58
CA ARG A 44 3.92 2.37 -9.02
C ARG A 44 3.97 1.10 -9.88
N VAL A 45 4.80 0.13 -9.52
CA VAL A 45 4.91 -1.15 -10.24
C VAL A 45 3.63 -1.97 -10.13
N VAL A 46 3.05 -2.04 -8.94
CA VAL A 46 1.76 -2.71 -8.72
C VAL A 46 0.65 -2.01 -9.49
N GLY A 47 0.55 -0.69 -9.44
CA GLY A 47 -0.43 0.08 -10.21
C GLY A 47 -0.36 -0.21 -11.71
N GLN A 48 0.84 -0.18 -12.30
CA GLN A 48 1.06 -0.56 -13.70
C GLN A 48 0.64 -2.00 -14.02
N TYR A 49 0.84 -2.92 -13.08
CA TYR A 49 0.40 -4.30 -13.23
C TYR A 49 -1.12 -4.41 -13.18
N LEU A 50 -1.78 -3.71 -12.25
CA LEU A 50 -3.23 -3.71 -12.09
C LEU A 50 -3.95 -3.11 -13.30
N GLU A 51 -3.35 -2.12 -13.97
CA GLU A 51 -3.89 -1.53 -15.21
C GLU A 51 -4.17 -2.58 -16.30
N GLN A 52 -3.44 -3.70 -16.30
CA GLN A 52 -3.71 -4.79 -17.24
C GLN A 52 -5.09 -5.41 -17.01
N LEU A 53 -5.62 -5.40 -15.79
CA LEU A 53 -6.94 -5.96 -15.47
C LEU A 53 -8.10 -5.22 -16.14
N ARG A 54 -7.87 -4.02 -16.68
CA ARG A 54 -8.87 -3.32 -17.51
C ARG A 54 -9.31 -4.15 -18.70
N ASN A 55 -8.40 -4.91 -19.32
CA ASN A 55 -8.74 -5.81 -20.42
C ASN A 55 -9.59 -7.02 -19.99
N LYS A 56 -9.74 -7.25 -18.68
CA LYS A 56 -10.60 -8.30 -18.08
C LYS A 56 -11.90 -7.73 -17.52
N GLY A 57 -12.26 -6.49 -17.86
CA GLY A 57 -13.51 -5.86 -17.42
C GLY A 57 -13.46 -5.21 -16.04
N TYR A 58 -12.26 -4.96 -15.49
CA TYR A 58 -12.12 -4.22 -14.24
C TYR A 58 -11.91 -2.72 -14.48
N GLN A 59 -12.59 -1.87 -13.72
CA GLN A 59 -12.17 -0.50 -13.49
C GLN A 59 -11.08 -0.48 -12.43
N VAL A 60 -10.00 0.24 -12.70
CA VAL A 60 -8.86 0.39 -11.80
C VAL A 60 -8.81 1.86 -11.38
N LEU A 61 -8.90 2.10 -10.07
CA LEU A 61 -8.75 3.42 -9.47
C LEU A 61 -7.50 3.41 -8.60
N HIS A 62 -6.75 4.50 -8.63
CA HIS A 62 -5.53 4.67 -7.85
C HIS A 62 -5.67 5.86 -6.91
N ASP A 63 -5.04 5.79 -5.75
CA ASP A 63 -5.00 6.86 -4.73
C ASP A 63 -6.41 7.33 -4.33
N VAL A 64 -7.27 6.37 -3.97
CA VAL A 64 -8.66 6.65 -3.60
C VAL A 64 -8.70 7.21 -2.19
N MET A 65 -8.90 8.52 -2.11
CA MET A 65 -9.01 9.26 -0.85
C MET A 65 -10.45 9.30 -0.35
N GLY A 66 -10.61 9.17 0.96
CA GLY A 66 -11.85 9.43 1.66
C GLY A 66 -11.60 10.09 3.01
N GLU A 67 -12.65 10.28 3.80
CA GLU A 67 -12.53 10.97 5.08
C GLU A 67 -11.67 10.18 6.08
N GLY A 68 -10.43 10.62 6.28
CA GLY A 68 -9.49 9.99 7.21
C GLY A 68 -8.92 8.65 6.73
N PHE A 69 -9.01 8.33 5.44
CA PHE A 69 -8.36 7.15 4.86
C PHE A 69 -7.86 7.38 3.44
N ASN A 70 -6.81 6.67 3.07
CA ASN A 70 -6.32 6.55 1.71
C ASN A 70 -6.20 5.06 1.36
N ILE A 71 -6.53 4.70 0.12
CA ILE A 71 -6.42 3.33 -0.42
C ILE A 71 -5.57 3.41 -1.68
N ASP A 72 -4.46 2.66 -1.71
CA ASP A 72 -3.53 2.71 -2.83
C ASP A 72 -4.24 2.45 -4.16
N HIS A 73 -5.03 1.36 -4.23
CA HIS A 73 -5.85 1.06 -5.41
C HIS A 73 -7.21 0.44 -5.07
N VAL A 74 -8.19 0.65 -5.94
CA VAL A 74 -9.50 -0.01 -5.90
C VAL A 74 -9.75 -0.67 -7.26
N LEU A 75 -10.17 -1.94 -7.23
CA LEU A 75 -10.63 -2.67 -8.41
C LEU A 75 -12.14 -2.85 -8.33
N ILE A 76 -12.84 -2.60 -9.43
CA ILE A 76 -14.29 -2.75 -9.52
C ILE A 76 -14.57 -3.57 -10.79
N GLY A 77 -15.16 -4.75 -10.65
CA GLY A 77 -15.42 -5.59 -11.81
C GLY A 77 -16.35 -6.76 -11.50
N PRO A 78 -16.46 -7.74 -12.42
CA PRO A 78 -17.43 -8.83 -12.32
C PRO A 78 -17.37 -9.60 -11.00
N ALA A 79 -16.15 -9.82 -10.46
CA ALA A 79 -15.95 -10.56 -9.21
C ALA A 79 -16.18 -9.73 -7.92
N GLY A 80 -16.56 -8.45 -8.02
CA GLY A 80 -16.77 -7.59 -6.86
C GLY A 80 -15.89 -6.33 -6.84
N ILE A 81 -15.86 -5.70 -5.66
CA ILE A 81 -15.01 -4.54 -5.36
C ILE A 81 -13.87 -4.98 -4.45
N PHE A 82 -12.65 -4.56 -4.77
CA PHE A 82 -11.45 -4.94 -4.04
C PHE A 82 -10.66 -3.70 -3.66
N THR A 83 -10.35 -3.53 -2.37
CA THR A 83 -9.36 -2.53 -1.93
C THR A 83 -7.99 -3.19 -1.92
N VAL A 84 -7.02 -2.57 -2.56
CA VAL A 84 -5.67 -3.11 -2.72
C VAL A 84 -4.69 -2.21 -1.98
N GLU A 85 -4.04 -2.77 -0.97
CA GLU A 85 -2.91 -2.17 -0.26
C GLU A 85 -1.61 -2.79 -0.76
N THR A 86 -0.61 -1.97 -1.08
CA THR A 86 0.70 -2.43 -1.54
C THR A 86 1.72 -2.33 -0.41
N LYS A 87 2.28 -3.47 0.01
CA LYS A 87 3.36 -3.51 1.02
C LYS A 87 4.67 -3.96 0.39
N THR A 88 5.58 -3.01 0.20
CA THR A 88 6.90 -3.26 -0.38
C THR A 88 7.95 -3.37 0.70
N TYR A 89 8.56 -4.55 0.83
CA TYR A 89 9.66 -4.79 1.76
C TYR A 89 10.95 -5.13 1.02
N SER A 90 12.07 -4.63 1.56
CA SER A 90 13.41 -5.03 1.13
C SER A 90 13.60 -6.53 1.32
N LYS A 91 14.07 -7.22 0.29
CA LYS A 91 14.40 -8.65 0.39
C LYS A 91 15.57 -8.85 1.34
N PRO A 92 15.58 -9.94 2.13
CA PRO A 92 16.72 -10.26 2.98
C PRO A 92 17.96 -10.53 2.13
N ALA A 93 19.15 -10.21 2.65
CA ALA A 93 20.42 -10.46 1.96
C ALA A 93 20.74 -11.96 1.85
N ARG A 94 20.15 -12.80 2.73
CA ARG A 94 20.26 -14.26 2.76
C ARG A 94 18.93 -14.86 3.20
N GLY A 95 18.57 -16.02 2.66
CA GLY A 95 17.29 -16.69 2.91
C GLY A 95 16.19 -16.30 1.92
N ASP A 96 15.04 -16.94 2.04
CA ASP A 96 13.93 -16.77 1.09
C ASP A 96 13.08 -15.55 1.43
N ALA A 97 12.72 -14.77 0.41
CA ALA A 97 11.77 -13.67 0.51
C ALA A 97 10.33 -14.23 0.59
N ARG A 98 9.96 -14.71 1.77
CA ARG A 98 8.68 -15.37 2.05
C ARG A 98 7.81 -14.58 3.04
N ILE A 99 6.53 -14.46 2.69
CA ILE A 99 5.45 -14.02 3.58
C ILE A 99 4.63 -15.25 3.97
N GLU A 100 4.41 -15.44 5.26
CA GLU A 100 3.49 -16.47 5.78
C GLU A 100 2.20 -15.79 6.21
N PHE A 101 1.06 -16.25 5.69
CA PHE A 101 -0.26 -15.74 6.07
C PHE A 101 -1.20 -16.89 6.42
N ASN A 102 -1.72 -16.91 7.64
CA ASN A 102 -2.59 -17.99 8.15
C ASN A 102 -4.08 -17.63 8.21
N GLY A 103 -4.49 -16.47 7.71
CA GLY A 103 -5.86 -15.94 7.81
C GLY A 103 -5.97 -14.74 8.76
N ASP A 104 -5.16 -14.72 9.83
CA ASP A 104 -5.24 -13.69 10.87
C ASP A 104 -3.92 -12.97 11.15
N THR A 105 -2.79 -13.67 11.00
CA THR A 105 -1.46 -13.12 11.24
C THR A 105 -0.58 -13.22 10.01
N LEU A 106 0.32 -12.23 9.89
CA LEU A 106 1.26 -12.10 8.78
C LEU A 106 2.68 -12.07 9.32
N ARG A 107 3.54 -12.95 8.81
CA ARG A 107 4.97 -12.98 9.16
C ARG A 107 5.82 -12.72 7.93
N VAL A 108 6.85 -11.88 8.10
CA VAL A 108 7.83 -11.52 7.07
C VAL A 108 9.16 -12.15 7.47
N GLY A 109 9.45 -13.33 6.93
CA GLY A 109 10.56 -14.15 7.41
C GLY A 109 10.45 -14.45 8.91
N ALA A 110 11.42 -13.98 9.71
CA ALA A 110 11.47 -14.24 11.15
C ALA A 110 10.72 -13.21 12.02
N PHE A 111 10.15 -12.16 11.44
CA PHE A 111 9.57 -11.03 12.18
C PHE A 111 8.09 -10.79 11.81
N GLU A 112 7.32 -10.30 12.78
CA GLU A 112 5.95 -9.83 12.61
C GLU A 112 5.93 -8.31 12.47
N PRO A 113 5.31 -7.72 11.44
CA PRO A 113 5.27 -6.27 11.27
C PRO A 113 4.69 -5.54 12.50
N ASP A 114 5.37 -4.49 12.96
CA ASP A 114 4.93 -3.66 14.11
C ASP A 114 3.50 -3.09 13.96
N ARG A 115 3.06 -2.83 12.72
CA ARG A 115 1.69 -2.45 12.38
C ARG A 115 1.06 -3.58 11.59
N ASN A 116 0.00 -4.19 12.11
CA ASN A 116 -0.67 -5.30 11.46
C ASN A 116 -1.35 -4.83 10.14
N PRO A 117 -0.84 -5.21 8.96
CA PRO A 117 -1.38 -4.75 7.68
C PRO A 117 -2.81 -5.24 7.42
N ILE A 118 -3.19 -6.36 8.03
CA ILE A 118 -4.53 -6.97 7.89
C ILE A 118 -5.58 -6.07 8.51
N ILE A 119 -5.30 -5.50 9.69
CA ILE A 119 -6.22 -4.57 10.36
C ILE A 119 -6.40 -3.32 9.51
N GLN A 120 -5.32 -2.78 8.96
CA GLN A 120 -5.37 -1.60 8.09
C GLN A 120 -6.24 -1.87 6.85
N ALA A 121 -5.98 -2.97 6.14
CA ALA A 121 -6.70 -3.33 4.92
C ALA A 121 -8.20 -3.56 5.18
N LYS A 122 -8.55 -4.28 6.27
CA LYS A 122 -9.95 -4.47 6.68
C LYS A 122 -10.64 -3.14 7.03
N ALA A 123 -9.92 -2.22 7.70
CA ALA A 123 -10.45 -0.90 8.04
C ALA A 123 -10.68 -0.03 6.79
N GLN A 124 -9.75 -0.03 5.83
CA GLN A 124 -9.90 0.65 4.55
C GLN A 124 -11.12 0.11 3.78
N ALA A 125 -11.26 -1.21 3.64
CA ALA A 125 -12.41 -1.83 2.99
C ALA A 125 -13.74 -1.45 3.66
N SER A 126 -13.78 -1.45 5.00
CA SER A 126 -14.98 -1.07 5.76
C SER A 126 -15.36 0.39 5.55
N ARG A 127 -14.38 1.31 5.50
CA ARG A 127 -14.61 2.73 5.24
C ARG A 127 -15.07 2.99 3.82
N LEU A 128 -14.45 2.33 2.82
CA LEU A 128 -14.89 2.44 1.43
C LEU A 128 -16.31 1.92 1.24
N ARG A 129 -16.67 0.83 1.93
CA ARG A 129 -18.03 0.29 1.91
C ARG A 129 -19.04 1.30 2.47
N ALA A 130 -18.71 1.96 3.59
CA ALA A 130 -19.56 2.99 4.16
C ALA A 130 -19.72 4.19 3.21
N LEU A 131 -18.63 4.64 2.59
CA LEU A 131 -18.65 5.72 1.60
C LEU A 131 -19.53 5.39 0.39
N LEU A 132 -19.41 4.18 -0.16
CA LEU A 132 -20.26 3.73 -1.27
C LEU A 132 -21.72 3.62 -0.87
N LEU A 133 -22.01 3.11 0.33
CA LEU A 133 -23.38 3.03 0.83
C LEU A 133 -24.00 4.42 0.99
N GLU A 134 -23.27 5.37 1.56
CA GLU A 134 -23.73 6.75 1.76
C GLU A 134 -23.96 7.47 0.43
N SER A 135 -23.03 7.32 -0.52
CA SER A 135 -23.07 8.07 -1.78
C SER A 135 -24.01 7.46 -2.83
N SER A 136 -24.15 6.13 -2.86
CA SER A 136 -24.94 5.41 -3.90
C SER A 136 -26.22 4.75 -3.39
N GLY A 137 -26.40 4.62 -2.07
CA GLY A 137 -27.50 3.85 -1.47
C GLY A 137 -27.40 2.33 -1.64
N ARG A 138 -26.32 1.82 -2.24
CA ARG A 138 -26.08 0.38 -2.47
C ARG A 138 -25.05 -0.18 -1.50
N ASN A 139 -25.32 -1.39 -1.02
CA ASN A 139 -24.42 -2.11 -0.12
C ASN A 139 -23.60 -3.14 -0.91
N PHE A 140 -22.40 -2.74 -1.34
CA PHE A 140 -21.49 -3.62 -2.08
C PHE A 140 -20.69 -4.52 -1.15
N ALA A 141 -20.41 -5.75 -1.61
CA ALA A 141 -19.41 -6.62 -0.99
C ALA A 141 -18.01 -6.15 -1.40
N LEU A 142 -17.18 -5.81 -0.41
CA LEU A 142 -15.80 -5.39 -0.62
C LEU A 142 -14.86 -6.43 -0.01
N ARG A 143 -13.85 -6.84 -0.78
CA ARG A 143 -12.79 -7.74 -0.29
C ARG A 143 -11.46 -6.99 -0.20
N PRO A 144 -10.84 -6.90 1.00
CA PRO A 144 -9.49 -6.37 1.11
C PRO A 144 -8.46 -7.31 0.49
N VAL A 145 -7.47 -6.72 -0.16
CA VAL A 145 -6.33 -7.40 -0.79
C VAL A 145 -5.06 -6.69 -0.37
N ILE A 146 -4.05 -7.44 0.06
CA ILE A 146 -2.71 -6.94 0.35
C ILE A 146 -1.75 -7.60 -0.64
N LEU A 147 -1.03 -6.78 -1.39
CA LEU A 147 -0.04 -7.25 -2.36
C LEU A 147 1.38 -7.04 -1.83
N PHE A 148 2.19 -8.10 -1.92
CA PHE A 148 3.61 -8.09 -1.61
C PHE A 148 4.44 -8.27 -2.89
N PRO A 149 4.77 -7.18 -3.59
CA PRO A 149 5.40 -7.25 -4.91
C PRO A 149 6.73 -8.00 -4.87
N GLY A 150 6.86 -9.02 -5.71
CA GLY A 150 8.07 -9.84 -5.83
C GLY A 150 8.41 -10.73 -4.62
N TRP A 151 7.52 -10.88 -3.64
CA TRP A 151 7.63 -11.84 -2.54
C TRP A 151 6.82 -13.10 -2.81
N TYR A 152 7.30 -14.25 -2.33
CA TYR A 152 6.51 -15.48 -2.31
C TYR A 152 5.58 -15.44 -1.10
N VAL A 153 4.28 -15.63 -1.32
CA VAL A 153 3.28 -15.63 -0.24
C VAL A 153 2.76 -17.06 -0.05
N GLU A 154 3.05 -17.62 1.11
CA GLU A 154 2.58 -18.92 1.54
C GLU A 154 1.22 -18.79 2.24
N GLN A 155 0.23 -19.52 1.73
CA GLN A 155 -1.12 -19.54 2.26
C GLN A 155 -1.27 -20.66 3.30
N GLY A 156 -1.60 -20.30 4.53
CA GLY A 156 -1.99 -21.24 5.58
C GLY A 156 -3.45 -21.69 5.46
N LYS A 157 -3.82 -22.72 6.23
CA LYS A 157 -5.21 -23.19 6.32
C LYS A 157 -6.11 -22.09 6.91
N GLY A 158 -7.02 -21.54 6.10
CA GLY A 158 -7.98 -20.51 6.53
C GLY A 158 -7.86 -19.16 5.81
N SER A 159 -6.88 -18.98 4.92
CA SER A 159 -6.49 -17.66 4.41
C SER A 159 -7.40 -17.01 3.37
N THR A 160 -8.54 -17.61 2.97
CA THR A 160 -9.16 -17.26 1.67
C THR A 160 -10.48 -16.52 1.70
N ARG A 161 -11.20 -16.43 2.83
CA ARG A 161 -12.58 -15.88 2.82
C ARG A 161 -12.68 -14.37 2.96
N ASP A 162 -12.00 -13.79 3.95
CA ASP A 162 -12.29 -12.39 4.36
C ASP A 162 -11.25 -11.37 3.88
N ILE A 163 -10.07 -11.82 3.48
CA ILE A 163 -8.98 -10.98 2.98
C ILE A 163 -8.07 -11.83 2.10
N TRP A 164 -7.49 -11.23 1.06
CA TRP A 164 -6.43 -11.86 0.28
C TRP A 164 -5.09 -11.24 0.59
N VAL A 165 -4.09 -12.07 0.81
CA VAL A 165 -2.68 -11.64 0.90
C VAL A 165 -1.94 -12.37 -0.20
N LEU A 166 -1.41 -11.65 -1.19
CA LEU A 166 -0.94 -12.26 -2.43
C LEU A 166 0.35 -11.62 -2.93
N ASN A 167 1.01 -12.35 -3.84
CA ASN A 167 1.90 -11.75 -4.82
C ASN A 167 1.06 -11.10 -5.94
N GLU A 168 1.54 -10.01 -6.54
CA GLU A 168 0.86 -9.31 -7.64
C GLU A 168 0.51 -10.26 -8.81
N LYS A 169 1.38 -11.21 -9.12
CA LYS A 169 1.20 -12.17 -10.22
C LYS A 169 0.11 -13.20 -9.97
N ALA A 170 -0.26 -13.42 -8.70
CA ALA A 170 -1.32 -14.36 -8.33
C ALA A 170 -2.72 -13.73 -8.48
N LEU A 171 -2.84 -12.41 -8.33
CA LEU A 171 -4.13 -11.72 -8.27
C LEU A 171 -5.05 -12.00 -9.48
N PRO A 172 -4.60 -11.95 -10.75
CA PRO A 172 -5.51 -12.18 -11.87
C PRO A 172 -6.11 -13.59 -11.86
N LYS A 173 -5.33 -14.60 -11.44
CA LYS A 173 -5.84 -15.97 -11.32
C LYS A 173 -6.90 -16.06 -10.23
N PHE A 174 -6.71 -15.39 -9.10
CA PHE A 174 -7.71 -15.37 -8.03
C PHE A 174 -9.02 -14.73 -8.52
N LEU A 175 -8.92 -13.61 -9.22
CA LEU A 175 -10.09 -12.93 -9.80
C LEU A 175 -10.83 -13.81 -10.83
N GLU A 176 -10.10 -14.57 -11.66
CA GLU A 176 -10.69 -15.49 -12.66
C GLU A 176 -11.45 -16.68 -12.05
N HIS A 177 -11.11 -17.09 -10.82
CA HIS A 177 -11.78 -18.21 -10.14
C HIS A 177 -12.96 -17.77 -9.28
N GLU A 178 -13.19 -16.46 -9.14
CA GLU A 178 -14.37 -15.94 -8.45
C GLU A 178 -15.58 -15.96 -9.37
N GLU A 179 -16.75 -16.20 -8.77
CA GLU A 179 -18.01 -16.07 -9.47
C GLU A 179 -18.31 -14.60 -9.79
N ARG A 180 -19.08 -14.38 -10.85
CA ARG A 180 -19.60 -13.05 -11.16
C ARG A 180 -20.65 -12.68 -10.11
N VAL A 181 -20.38 -11.64 -9.34
CA VAL A 181 -21.25 -11.13 -8.26
C VAL A 181 -21.72 -9.69 -8.50
N LEU A 182 -21.14 -8.97 -9.46
CA LEU A 182 -21.59 -7.64 -9.86
C LEU A 182 -22.08 -7.60 -11.31
N GLU A 183 -23.21 -6.94 -11.49
CA GLU A 183 -23.75 -6.55 -12.78
C GLU A 183 -23.03 -5.32 -13.33
N ASP A 184 -23.07 -5.13 -14.65
CA ASP A 184 -22.35 -4.00 -15.29
C ASP A 184 -22.86 -2.64 -14.80
N ASP A 185 -24.15 -2.51 -14.52
CA ASP A 185 -24.76 -1.30 -13.96
C ASP A 185 -24.20 -0.97 -12.56
N ASP A 186 -24.01 -1.99 -11.72
CA ASP A 186 -23.44 -1.85 -10.38
C ASP A 186 -21.94 -1.48 -10.43
N VAL A 187 -21.20 -2.05 -11.38
CA VAL A 187 -19.81 -1.67 -11.65
C VAL A 187 -19.72 -0.20 -12.04
N ASN A 188 -20.57 0.25 -12.97
CA ASN A 188 -20.60 1.62 -13.43
C ASN A 188 -21.00 2.60 -12.32
N LEU A 189 -22.00 2.23 -11.51
CA LEU A 189 -22.44 3.02 -10.36
C LEU A 189 -21.31 3.20 -9.34
N ALA A 190 -20.68 2.10 -8.90
CA ALA A 190 -19.59 2.18 -7.93
C ALA A 190 -18.40 3.00 -8.47
N ASN A 191 -18.03 2.80 -9.74
CA ASN A 191 -16.96 3.55 -10.38
C ASN A 191 -17.27 5.06 -10.45
N PHE A 192 -18.50 5.43 -10.77
CA PHE A 192 -18.92 6.83 -10.83
C PHE A 192 -18.84 7.55 -9.47
N HIS A 193 -19.15 6.85 -8.37
CA HIS A 193 -19.06 7.44 -7.04
C HIS A 193 -17.63 7.59 -6.52
N LEU A 194 -16.70 6.74 -6.99
CA LEU A 194 -15.30 6.76 -6.55
C LEU A 194 -14.35 7.56 -7.45
N SER A 195 -14.79 7.96 -8.64
CA SER A 195 -13.99 8.74 -9.60
C SER A 195 -14.22 10.26 -9.53
N ARG A 196 -14.97 10.72 -8.53
CA ARG A 196 -15.33 12.13 -8.34
C ARG A 196 -14.31 12.92 -7.53
#